data_AF-A0A540L2G1-F1
#
_entry.id   AF-A0A540L2G1-F1
#
_cell.length_a   1.000
_cell.length_b   1.000
_cell.length_c   1.000
_cell.angle_alpha   90.00
_cell.angle_beta   90.00
_cell.angle_gamma   90.00
#
_symmetry.space_group_name_H-M   'P 1'
#
loop_
_entity.id
_entity.type
_entity.pdbx_description
1 polymer ?
#
loop_
_entity_poly.entity_id
_entity_poly.type
_entity_poly.pdbx_seq_one_letter_code
_entity_poly.pdbx_strand_id
1 'polypeptide(L)' 'MDKLKNNRKKHEKRSFKNLVEHPSALDSFDRMMKAAKGKRMVVFLDYDGTLSPIVDDPNRAFMSDEIRAAV' A
#
# COMPACT_ATOMS: atom_id res chain seq x y z
N MET A 1 16.52 -6.00 33.41
CA MET A 1 16.37 -6.62 32.07
C MET A 1 14.93 -6.55 31.53
N ASP A 2 13.92 -6.28 32.36
CA ASP A 2 12.49 -6.37 31.98
C ASP A 2 11.92 -5.15 31.25
N LYS A 3 12.47 -3.95 31.51
CA LYS A 3 12.04 -2.70 30.83
C LYS A 3 12.32 -2.73 29.33
N LEU A 4 13.42 -3.36 28.89
CA LEU A 4 13.75 -3.52 27.46
C LEU A 4 12.82 -4.50 26.73
N LYS A 5 12.33 -5.53 27.42
CA LYS A 5 11.40 -6.51 26.84
C LYS A 5 10.00 -5.91 26.67
N ASN A 6 9.58 -5.04 27.60
CA ASN A 6 8.29 -4.36 27.53
C ASN A 6 8.22 -3.30 26.43
N ASN A 7 9.31 -2.56 26.20
CA ASN A 7 9.36 -1.59 25.09
C ASN A 7 9.35 -2.25 23.71
N ARG A 8 10.03 -3.40 23.55
CA ARG A 8 9.96 -4.19 22.31
C ARG A 8 8.55 -4.72 22.04
N LYS A 9 7.89 -5.31 23.04
CA LYS A 9 6.49 -5.76 22.90
C LYS A 9 5.51 -4.62 22.62
N LYS A 10 5.76 -3.41 23.14
CA LYS A 10 4.93 -2.23 22.88
C LYS A 10 5.13 -1.68 21.46
N HIS A 11 6.36 -1.71 20.94
CA HIS A 11 6.65 -1.33 19.55
C HIS A 11 6.04 -2.31 18.55
N GLU A 12 6.17 -3.60 18.80
CA GLU A 12 5.60 -4.65 17.96
C GLU A 12 4.07 -4.58 17.95
N LYS A 13 3.43 -4.41 19.11
CA LYS A 13 1.97 -4.20 19.20
C LYS A 13 1.49 -2.93 18.48
N ARG A 14 2.24 -1.82 18.54
CA ARG A 14 1.91 -0.58 17.82
C ARG A 14 2.08 -0.73 16.31
N SER A 15 3.14 -1.40 15.87
CA SER A 15 3.40 -1.70 14.46
C SER A 15 2.31 -2.62 13.87
N PHE A 16 1.92 -3.68 14.59
CA PHE A 16 0.82 -4.55 14.19
C PHE A 16 -0.53 -3.81 14.16
N LYS A 17 -0.78 -2.89 15.10
CA LYS A 17 -2.02 -2.10 15.10
C LYS A 17 -2.13 -1.17 13.88
N ASN A 18 -1.02 -0.58 13.45
CA ASN A 18 -0.97 0.29 12.28
C ASN A 18 -1.19 -0.44 10.95
N LEU A 19 -0.81 -1.72 10.85
CA LEU A 19 -1.08 -2.55 9.65
C LEU A 19 -2.57 -2.89 9.48
N VAL A 20 -3.33 -2.94 10.59
CA VAL A 20 -4.76 -3.27 10.58
C VAL A 20 -5.63 -2.02 10.34
N GLU A 21 -5.10 -0.81 10.54
CA GLU A 21 -5.87 0.45 10.53
C GLU A 21 -5.65 1.33 9.27
N HIS A 22 -5.04 0.82 8.19
CA HIS A 22 -4.93 1.63 6.96
C HIS A 22 -6.28 1.73 6.24
N PRO A 23 -6.77 2.95 5.93
CA PRO A 23 -8.03 3.11 5.21
C PRO A 23 -7.89 2.57 3.77
N SER A 24 -8.85 1.75 3.34
CA SER A 24 -8.90 1.24 1.98
C SER A 24 -9.27 2.36 0.99
N ALA A 25 -8.41 2.58 -0.01
CA ALA A 25 -8.67 3.51 -1.10
C ALA A 25 -9.84 3.04 -1.99
N LEU A 26 -10.01 1.71 -2.15
CA LEU A 26 -11.12 1.13 -2.90
C LEU A 26 -12.46 1.36 -2.18
N ASP A 27 -12.50 1.16 -0.86
CA ASP A 27 -13.71 1.40 -0.06
C ASP A 27 -14.10 2.89 -0.09
N SER A 28 -13.11 3.77 -0.23
CA SER A 28 -13.29 5.23 -0.32
C SER A 28 -13.41 5.75 -1.76
N PHE A 29 -13.41 4.86 -2.76
CA PHE A 29 -13.26 5.25 -4.17
C PHE A 29 -14.37 6.20 -4.63
N ASP A 30 -15.62 5.88 -4.33
CA ASP A 30 -16.77 6.72 -4.68
C ASP A 30 -16.66 8.14 -4.10
N ARG A 31 -16.16 8.25 -2.87
CA ARG A 31 -15.97 9.55 -2.21
C ARG A 31 -14.87 10.34 -2.90
N MET A 32 -13.75 9.69 -3.25
CA MET A 32 -12.65 10.32 -3.98
C MET A 32 -13.10 10.80 -5.36
N MET A 33 -13.80 9.95 -6.12
CA MET A 33 -14.25 10.28 -7.48
C MET A 33 -15.30 11.39 -7.49
N LYS A 34 -16.20 11.43 -6.49
CA LYS A 34 -17.12 12.57 -6.29
C LYS A 34 -16.36 13.88 -6.07
N ALA A 35 -15.30 13.86 -5.26
CA ALA A 35 -14.47 15.04 -5.00
C ALA A 35 -13.62 15.47 -6.21
N ALA A 36 -13.28 14.52 -7.09
CA ALA A 36 -12.51 14.76 -8.31
C ALA A 36 -13.35 15.18 -9.52
N LYS A 37 -14.69 15.09 -9.44
CA LYS A 37 -15.59 15.41 -10.56
C LYS A 37 -15.30 16.79 -11.16
N GLY A 38 -15.10 16.84 -12.48
CA GLY A 38 -14.80 18.06 -13.23
C GLY A 38 -13.34 18.55 -13.14
N LYS A 39 -12.45 17.81 -12.47
CA LYS A 39 -11.01 18.12 -12.40
C LYS A 39 -10.23 17.17 -13.30
N ARG A 40 -9.08 17.64 -13.80
CA ARG A 40 -8.07 16.76 -14.42
C ARG A 40 -7.27 16.09 -13.30
N MET A 41 -7.23 14.77 -13.31
CA MET A 41 -6.46 13.99 -12.35
C MET A 41 -5.13 13.58 -12.96
N VAL A 42 -4.11 13.47 -12.10
CA VAL A 42 -2.83 12.84 -12.43
C VAL A 42 -2.63 11.72 -11.42
N VAL A 43 -2.28 10.53 -11.90
CA VAL A 43 -2.00 9.36 -11.06
C VAL A 43 -0.53 9.03 -11.20
N PHE A 44 0.15 8.88 -10.06
CA PHE A 44 1.53 8.41 -9.99
C PHE A 44 1.50 7.06 -9.27
N LEU A 45 2.07 6.04 -9.91
CA LEU A 45 2.12 4.69 -9.38
C LEU A 45 3.58 4.31 -9.21
N ASP A 46 3.93 3.77 -8.06
CA ASP A 46 5.21 3.09 -7.88
C ASP A 46 5.22 1.79 -8.70
N TYR A 47 6.40 1.24 -8.95
CA TYR A 47 6.55 0.02 -9.72
C TYR A 47 6.56 -1.22 -8.80
N ASP A 48 7.61 -1.40 -8.00
CA ASP A 48 7.81 -2.60 -7.20
C ASP A 48 6.86 -2.67 -6.00
N GLY A 49 6.12 -3.77 -5.91
CA GLY A 49 5.10 -3.96 -4.88
C GLY A 49 3.80 -3.17 -5.11
N THR A 50 3.68 -2.47 -6.24
CA THR A 50 2.43 -1.82 -6.69
C THR A 50 1.97 -2.38 -8.03
N LEU A 51 2.77 -2.19 -9.08
CA LEU A 51 2.48 -2.68 -10.44
C LEU A 51 3.08 -4.07 -10.71
N SER A 52 4.13 -4.42 -9.97
CA SER A 52 4.74 -5.75 -9.94
C SER A 52 4.65 -6.32 -8.52
N PRO A 53 4.71 -7.66 -8.35
CA PRO A 53 4.78 -8.27 -7.03
C PRO A 53 6.09 -7.94 -6.31
N ILE A 54 6.07 -7.91 -4.98
CA ILE A 54 7.30 -7.86 -4.17
C ILE A 54 8.02 -9.20 -4.31
N VAL A 55 9.28 -9.18 -4.76
CA VAL A 55 10.09 -10.36 -5.05
C VAL A 55 11.50 -10.23 -4.48
N ASP A 56 12.16 -11.37 -4.21
CA ASP A 56 13.53 -11.40 -3.68
C ASP A 56 14.59 -11.07 -4.75
N ASP A 57 14.33 -11.41 -6.02
CA ASP A 57 15.17 -11.05 -7.17
C ASP A 57 14.54 -9.88 -7.93
N PRO A 58 15.09 -8.66 -7.84
CA PRO A 58 14.54 -7.48 -8.49
C PRO A 58 14.39 -7.62 -10.01
N ASN A 59 15.22 -8.43 -10.66
CA ASN A 59 15.14 -8.64 -12.11
C ASN A 59 13.90 -9.45 -12.53
N ARG A 60 13.13 -9.96 -11.56
CA ARG A 60 11.95 -10.78 -11.77
C ARG A 60 10.65 -10.07 -11.37
N ALA A 61 10.72 -8.77 -11.06
CA ALA A 61 9.56 -7.95 -10.72
C ALA A 61 8.77 -7.57 -11.99
N PHE A 62 8.12 -8.56 -12.59
CA PHE A 62 7.36 -8.38 -13.81
C PHE A 62 5.91 -8.00 -13.52
N MET A 63 5.42 -6.99 -14.24
CA MET A 63 4.00 -6.66 -14.31
C MET A 63 3.24 -7.78 -15.05
N SER A 64 2.09 -8.20 -14.51
CA SER A 64 1.23 -9.17 -15.18
C SER A 64 0.57 -8.57 -16.43
N ASP A 65 0.07 -9.41 -17.32
CA ASP A 65 -0.60 -8.94 -18.53
C ASP A 65 -1.87 -8.14 -18.21
N GLU A 66 -2.57 -8.50 -17.13
CA GLU A 66 -3.76 -7.78 -16.65
C GLU A 66 -3.41 -6.38 -16.16
N ILE A 67 -2.34 -6.22 -15.37
CA ILE A 67 -1.90 -4.90 -14.91
C ILE A 67 -1.41 -4.07 -16.10
N ARG A 68 -0.67 -4.68 -17.04
CA ARG A 68 -0.18 -4.02 -18.25
C ARG A 68 -1.30 -3.50 -19.15
N ALA A 69 -2.42 -4.22 -19.21
CA ALA A 69 -3.58 -3.77 -19.98
C ALA A 69 -4.34 -2.61 -19.31
N ALA A 70 -4.17 -2.41 -18.00
CA ALA A 70 -4.89 -1.41 -17.21
C ALA A 70 -4.15 -0.06 -17.08
N VAL A 71 -2.85 -0.01 -17.40
CA VAL A 71 -1.99 1.18 -17.29
C VAL A 71 -1.53 1.69 -18.65
#